data_AF-A0A453QPA7-F1
#
_entry.id   AF-A0A453QPA7-F1
#
_cell.length_a   1.000
_cell.length_b   1.000
_cell.length_c   1.000
_cell.angle_alpha   90.00
_cell.angle_beta   90.00
_cell.angle_gamma   90.00
#
_symmetry.space_group_name_H-M   'P 1'
#
loop_
_entity.id
_entity.type
_entity.pdbx_description
1 polymer ?
#
loop_
_entity_poly.entity_id
_entity_poly.type
_entity_poly.pdbx_seq_one_letter_code
_entity_poly.pdbx_strand_id
1 'polypeptide(L)'
;MARGSAAPVVVAVALAAVLLLLVAPAAEAAGQKKPATAARREDVPYIRCQVCERIAREISAQVAAKQQALPPSKKVPEIEIIDIAENVCNLKKQEADWMLRIDIVEKGDRLELVDQDEEGHCNSECKTIERACQEVMGYADTDVAEFVYTNKPSVDQLIKFVCKDITKACAADPPPVPKDRIPGEPFAAKPSKDAEMEKIMRSMEGMPGAPNMKMYSRDDLMKNNFGVDGDEDDEDDDEEEDNLPKNLGNILKNKGPQKKDLKQQVVKQIKDT
;
A
#
# COMPACT_ATOMS: atom_id res chain seq x y z
N MET A 1 -12.69 80.58 25.92
CA MET A 1 -13.53 80.17 24.77
C MET A 1 -12.63 80.20 23.54
N ALA A 2 -12.48 79.20 22.68
CA ALA A 2 -13.00 77.85 22.61
C ALA A 2 -11.95 77.00 21.87
N ARG A 3 -11.76 75.77 22.35
CA ARG A 3 -11.02 74.71 21.66
C ARG A 3 -11.85 74.29 20.44
N GLY A 4 -11.27 74.35 19.24
CA GLY A 4 -11.93 74.03 17.98
C GLY A 4 -11.36 72.74 17.38
N SER A 5 -12.06 71.64 17.67
CA SER A 5 -11.87 70.25 17.31
C SER A 5 -11.40 69.95 15.87
N ALA A 6 -10.17 69.45 15.74
CA ALA A 6 -9.77 68.59 14.63
C ALA A 6 -10.28 67.17 14.91
N ALA A 7 -11.50 66.84 14.47
CA ALA A 7 -12.08 65.52 14.78
C ALA A 7 -13.09 64.88 13.80
N PRO A 8 -13.66 65.51 12.76
CA PRO A 8 -14.66 64.76 11.95
C PRO A 8 -14.07 64.06 10.72
N VAL A 9 -12.91 64.48 10.21
CA VAL A 9 -12.43 63.98 8.89
C VAL A 9 -11.67 62.65 9.00
N VAL A 10 -11.03 62.37 10.13
CA VAL A 10 -10.24 61.13 10.29
C VAL A 10 -11.12 59.91 10.56
N VAL A 11 -12.32 60.10 11.11
CA VAL A 11 -13.24 58.99 11.45
C VAL A 11 -14.02 58.49 10.21
N ALA A 12 -14.31 59.37 9.24
CA ALA A 12 -15.03 58.98 8.03
C ALA A 12 -14.15 58.13 7.06
N VAL A 13 -12.85 58.37 7.03
CA VAL A 13 -11.91 57.60 6.17
C VAL A 13 -11.62 56.22 6.78
N ALA A 14 -11.62 56.10 8.11
CA ALA A 14 -11.41 54.82 8.78
C ALA A 14 -12.61 53.85 8.62
N LEU A 15 -13.84 54.35 8.53
CA LEU A 15 -15.03 53.51 8.31
C LEU A 15 -15.19 53.01 6.87
N ALA A 16 -14.71 53.76 5.87
CA ALA A 16 -14.72 53.31 4.47
C ALA A 16 -13.64 52.25 4.18
N ALA A 17 -12.52 52.26 4.91
CA ALA A 17 -11.46 51.27 4.76
C ALA A 17 -11.79 49.91 5.41
N VAL A 18 -12.67 49.88 6.42
CA VAL A 18 -13.10 48.62 7.08
C VAL A 18 -14.26 47.96 6.31
N LEU A 19 -15.09 48.71 5.58
CA LEU A 19 -16.19 48.12 4.79
C LEU A 19 -15.74 47.49 3.46
N LEU A 20 -14.54 47.79 2.96
CA LEU A 20 -13.98 47.19 1.74
C LEU A 20 -13.25 45.86 1.96
N LEU A 21 -13.15 45.38 3.21
CA LEU A 21 -12.52 44.10 3.56
C LEU A 21 -13.52 42.93 3.66
N LEU A 22 -14.80 43.13 3.34
CA LEU A 22 -15.84 42.10 3.45
C LEU A 22 -16.38 41.57 2.11
N VAL A 23 -15.80 41.97 0.98
CA VAL A 23 -16.12 41.34 -0.31
C VAL A 23 -15.02 40.34 -0.64
N ALA A 24 -15.06 39.19 0.04
CA ALA A 24 -14.34 38.01 -0.44
C ALA A 24 -14.85 37.71 -1.86
N PRO A 25 -13.96 37.53 -2.87
CA PRO A 25 -14.40 36.87 -4.08
C PRO A 25 -14.93 35.51 -3.64
N ALA A 26 -16.18 35.22 -4.02
CA ALA A 26 -16.69 33.87 -4.01
C ALA A 26 -15.77 33.06 -4.93
N ALA A 27 -14.69 32.51 -4.35
CA ALA A 27 -13.97 31.41 -4.93
C ALA A 27 -15.06 30.38 -5.17
N GLU A 28 -15.31 30.14 -6.46
CA GLU A 28 -16.13 29.05 -6.92
C GLU A 28 -15.74 27.85 -6.06
N ALA A 29 -16.69 27.40 -5.24
CA ALA A 29 -16.71 26.04 -4.77
C ALA A 29 -16.94 25.19 -6.02
N ALA A 30 -15.90 25.10 -6.86
CA ALA A 30 -15.63 23.93 -7.65
C ALA A 30 -15.63 22.82 -6.61
N GLY A 31 -16.78 22.14 -6.50
CA GLY A 31 -16.93 21.01 -5.61
C GLY A 31 -15.68 20.17 -5.79
N GLN A 32 -14.98 19.90 -4.69
CA GLN A 32 -13.91 18.92 -4.66
C GLN A 32 -14.51 17.67 -5.30
N LYS A 33 -14.23 17.49 -6.59
CA LYS A 33 -14.46 16.23 -7.25
C LYS A 33 -13.65 15.28 -6.39
N LYS A 34 -14.34 14.29 -5.81
CA LYS A 34 -13.66 13.19 -5.11
C LYS A 34 -12.41 12.84 -5.90
N PRO A 35 -11.23 12.75 -5.25
CA PRO A 35 -9.99 12.43 -5.96
C PRO A 35 -10.30 11.24 -6.85
N ALA A 36 -10.05 11.41 -8.15
CA ALA A 36 -10.41 10.40 -9.11
C ALA A 36 -9.56 9.17 -8.80
N THR A 37 -10.11 8.20 -8.08
CA THR A 37 -9.45 6.92 -7.80
C THR A 37 -9.41 6.02 -9.04
N ALA A 38 -9.76 6.56 -10.22
CA ALA A 38 -9.77 5.86 -11.48
C ALA A 38 -8.52 6.18 -12.29
N ALA A 39 -7.98 5.17 -12.97
CA ALA A 39 -6.85 5.30 -13.87
C ALA A 39 -7.17 6.22 -15.06
N ARG A 40 -6.22 7.08 -15.43
CA ARG A 40 -6.24 7.92 -16.64
C ARG A 40 -5.77 7.10 -17.83
N ARG A 41 -6.72 6.50 -18.54
CA ARG A 41 -6.43 5.59 -19.65
C ARG A 41 -5.74 6.29 -20.82
N GLU A 42 -5.97 7.59 -20.96
CA GLU A 42 -5.33 8.42 -21.96
C GLU A 42 -3.81 8.52 -21.79
N ASP A 43 -3.30 8.26 -20.59
CA ASP A 43 -1.88 8.43 -20.26
C ASP A 43 -1.03 7.20 -20.51
N VAL A 44 -1.68 6.03 -20.52
CA VAL A 44 -1.05 4.71 -20.67
C VAL A 44 -0.13 4.63 -21.89
N PRO A 45 -0.50 5.11 -23.09
CA PRO A 45 0.38 5.05 -24.26
C PRO A 45 1.71 5.82 -24.10
N TYR A 46 1.75 6.86 -23.27
CA TYR A 46 2.94 7.69 -23.08
C TYR A 46 3.93 7.08 -22.07
N ILE A 47 3.41 6.32 -21.10
CA ILE A 47 4.22 5.75 -20.01
C ILE A 47 4.53 4.25 -20.19
N ARG A 48 3.87 3.56 -21.14
CA ARG A 48 3.94 2.10 -21.29
C ARG A 48 5.37 1.53 -21.31
N CYS A 49 6.28 2.14 -22.08
CA CYS A 49 7.66 1.67 -22.15
C CYS A 49 8.41 1.88 -20.83
N GLN A 50 8.26 3.06 -20.19
CA GLN A 50 8.89 3.35 -18.89
C GLN A 50 8.38 2.41 -17.79
N VAL A 51 7.07 2.15 -17.77
CA VAL A 51 6.47 1.17 -16.85
C VAL A 51 7.07 -0.22 -17.09
N CYS A 52 7.24 -0.63 -18.34
CA CYS A 52 7.88 -1.90 -18.64
C CYS A 52 9.32 -2.01 -18.12
N GLU A 53 10.14 -1.00 -18.40
CA GLU A 53 11.53 -0.97 -17.90
C GLU A 53 11.55 -1.01 -16.36
N ARG A 54 10.59 -0.34 -15.72
CA ARG A 54 10.46 -0.35 -14.27
C ARG A 54 10.09 -1.73 -13.74
N ILE A 55 9.11 -2.41 -14.33
CA ILE A 55 8.73 -3.77 -13.94
C ILE A 55 9.94 -4.70 -13.94
N ALA A 56 10.74 -4.68 -15.01
CA ALA A 56 11.94 -5.52 -15.09
C ALA A 56 12.97 -5.19 -13.99
N ARG A 57 13.16 -3.91 -13.65
CA ARG A 57 14.02 -3.50 -12.54
C ARG A 57 13.50 -4.00 -11.19
N GLU A 58 12.19 -3.88 -10.96
CA GLU A 58 11.55 -4.29 -9.70
C GLU A 58 11.60 -5.80 -9.50
N ILE A 59 11.31 -6.59 -10.55
CA ILE A 59 11.44 -8.06 -10.50
C ILE A 59 12.89 -8.44 -10.16
N SER A 60 13.87 -7.84 -10.84
CA SER A 60 15.29 -8.11 -10.58
C SER A 60 15.69 -7.74 -9.15
N ALA A 61 15.25 -6.58 -8.66
CA ALA A 61 15.54 -6.10 -7.31
C ALA A 61 14.92 -7.00 -6.22
N GLN A 62 13.66 -7.40 -6.38
CA GLN A 62 12.96 -8.26 -5.42
C GLN A 62 13.56 -9.67 -5.39
N VAL A 63 13.90 -10.25 -6.55
CA VAL A 63 14.60 -11.53 -6.63
C VAL A 63 15.99 -11.43 -5.99
N ALA A 64 16.73 -10.34 -6.24
CA ALA A 64 18.03 -10.10 -5.62
C ALA A 64 17.92 -9.96 -4.09
N ALA A 65 16.91 -9.26 -3.58
CA ALA A 65 16.66 -9.13 -2.15
C ALA A 65 16.36 -10.49 -1.50
N LYS A 66 15.50 -11.32 -2.12
CA LYS A 66 15.25 -12.69 -1.65
C LYS A 66 16.53 -13.54 -1.71
N GLN A 67 17.35 -13.40 -2.75
CA GLN A 67 18.61 -14.13 -2.87
C GLN A 67 19.63 -13.74 -1.79
N GLN A 68 19.65 -12.47 -1.36
CA GLN A 68 20.49 -12.00 -0.25
C GLN A 68 20.02 -12.49 1.12
N ALA A 69 18.71 -12.68 1.30
CA ALA A 69 18.14 -13.26 2.52
C ALA A 69 18.40 -14.77 2.65
N LEU A 70 18.76 -15.43 1.54
CA LEU A 70 19.08 -16.86 1.51
C LEU A 70 20.58 -17.12 1.70
N PRO A 71 20.95 -18.31 2.24
CA PRO A 71 22.34 -18.74 2.24
C PRO A 71 22.93 -18.75 0.82
N PRO A 72 24.21 -18.40 0.61
CA PRO A 72 24.83 -18.35 -0.73
C PRO A 72 24.76 -19.66 -1.52
N SER A 73 24.59 -20.79 -0.82
CA SER A 73 24.46 -22.13 -1.42
C SER A 73 23.04 -22.46 -1.90
N LYS A 74 22.04 -21.63 -1.58
CA LYS A 74 20.64 -21.82 -1.96
C LYS A 74 20.23 -20.80 -3.00
N LYS A 75 19.50 -21.26 -4.01
CA LYS A 75 18.85 -20.40 -5.00
C LYS A 75 17.47 -20.01 -4.50
N VAL A 76 17.00 -18.84 -4.91
CA VAL A 76 15.57 -18.49 -4.79
C VAL A 76 14.75 -19.58 -5.50
N PRO A 77 13.78 -20.21 -4.83
CA PRO A 77 12.94 -21.22 -5.46
C PRO A 77 12.07 -20.57 -6.55
N GLU A 78 11.76 -21.32 -7.60
CA GLU A 78 11.01 -20.82 -8.76
C GLU A 78 9.65 -20.23 -8.38
N ILE A 79 8.95 -20.86 -7.43
CA ILE A 79 7.64 -20.40 -6.94
C ILE A 79 7.68 -18.97 -6.42
N GLU A 80 8.76 -18.57 -5.73
CA GLU A 80 8.90 -17.20 -5.20
C GLU A 80 9.13 -16.18 -6.32
N ILE A 81 9.71 -16.62 -7.45
CA ILE A 81 9.92 -15.76 -8.63
C ILE A 81 8.59 -15.60 -9.38
N ILE A 82 7.80 -16.67 -9.49
CA ILE A 82 6.44 -16.63 -10.03
C ILE A 82 5.58 -15.68 -9.19
N ASP A 83 5.60 -15.81 -7.86
CA ASP A 83 4.84 -14.93 -6.96
C ASP A 83 5.21 -13.45 -7.16
N ILE A 84 6.50 -13.14 -7.35
CA ILE A 84 6.95 -11.77 -7.67
C ILE A 84 6.38 -11.32 -9.02
N ALA A 85 6.52 -12.13 -10.06
CA ALA A 85 6.09 -11.78 -11.42
C ALA A 85 4.57 -11.59 -11.51
N GLU A 86 3.78 -12.40 -10.82
CA GLU A 86 2.32 -12.31 -10.75
C GLU A 86 1.84 -11.06 -9.99
N ASN A 87 2.54 -10.70 -8.90
CA ASN A 87 2.08 -9.65 -7.98
C ASN A 87 2.76 -8.29 -8.17
N VAL A 88 3.76 -8.15 -9.06
CA VAL A 88 4.46 -6.87 -9.32
C VAL A 88 3.51 -5.74 -9.75
N CYS A 89 2.36 -6.07 -10.34
CA CYS A 89 1.34 -5.11 -10.77
C CYS A 89 0.11 -5.03 -9.82
N ASN A 90 0.14 -5.68 -8.65
CA ASN A 90 -1.02 -5.79 -7.76
C ASN A 90 -0.87 -4.89 -6.54
N LEU A 91 -1.50 -3.71 -6.52
CA LEU A 91 -1.36 -2.73 -5.42
C LEU A 91 -1.76 -3.23 -4.02
N LYS A 92 -2.41 -4.39 -3.91
CA LYS A 92 -2.71 -5.04 -2.63
C LYS A 92 -1.54 -5.84 -2.07
N LYS A 93 -0.47 -5.97 -2.84
CA LYS A 93 0.68 -6.83 -2.59
C LYS A 93 1.93 -5.98 -2.46
N GLN A 94 2.85 -6.44 -1.62
CA GLN A 94 4.07 -5.71 -1.31
C GLN A 94 4.98 -5.59 -2.55
N GLU A 95 4.89 -6.58 -3.44
CA GLU A 95 5.58 -6.65 -4.72
C GLU A 95 5.28 -5.44 -5.63
N ALA A 96 4.17 -4.74 -5.36
CA ALA A 96 3.70 -3.58 -6.12
C ALA A 96 3.89 -2.23 -5.40
N ASP A 97 4.52 -2.21 -4.22
CA ASP A 97 4.72 -0.98 -3.43
C ASP A 97 5.55 0.06 -4.17
N TRP A 98 6.37 -0.36 -5.14
CA TRP A 98 7.12 0.54 -6.02
C TRP A 98 6.23 1.56 -6.74
N MET A 99 4.99 1.22 -7.07
CA MET A 99 4.06 2.13 -7.73
C MET A 99 3.62 3.30 -6.85
N LEU A 100 3.72 3.16 -5.51
CA LEU A 100 3.39 4.23 -4.57
C LEU A 100 4.47 5.30 -4.47
N ARG A 101 5.68 5.00 -4.95
CA ARG A 101 6.84 5.90 -4.88
C ARG A 101 7.08 6.61 -6.20
N ILE A 102 6.22 6.42 -7.19
CA ILE A 102 6.39 6.99 -8.51
C ILE A 102 5.39 8.11 -8.72
N ASP A 103 5.91 9.23 -9.22
CA ASP A 103 5.15 10.38 -9.68
C ASP A 103 5.21 10.46 -11.22
N ILE A 104 4.12 10.91 -11.86
CA ILE A 104 4.07 11.11 -13.31
C ILE A 104 4.26 12.60 -13.59
N VAL A 105 5.49 12.99 -13.94
CA VAL A 105 5.81 14.40 -14.20
C VAL A 105 5.73 14.74 -15.68
N GLU A 106 5.22 15.93 -15.99
CA GLU A 106 5.23 16.47 -17.34
C GLU A 106 6.57 17.18 -17.60
N LYS A 107 7.39 16.64 -18.52
CA LYS A 107 8.62 17.29 -19.01
C LYS A 107 8.48 17.63 -20.48
N GLY A 108 8.08 18.87 -20.74
CA GLY A 108 7.91 19.37 -22.10
C GLY A 108 6.76 18.66 -22.82
N ASP A 109 7.10 17.86 -23.85
CA ASP A 109 6.15 17.08 -24.65
C ASP A 109 6.09 15.60 -24.23
N ARG A 110 6.63 15.22 -23.06
CA ARG A 110 6.68 13.84 -22.57
C ARG A 110 6.20 13.72 -21.12
N LEU A 111 5.63 12.57 -20.80
CA LEU A 111 5.43 12.12 -19.42
C LEU A 111 6.65 11.31 -18.98
N GLU A 112 7.18 11.58 -17.79
CA GLU A 112 8.26 10.81 -17.20
C GLU A 112 7.85 10.25 -15.84
N LEU A 113 8.25 9.00 -15.57
CA LEU A 113 8.12 8.40 -14.25
C LEU A 113 9.31 8.82 -13.39
N VAL A 114 9.05 9.51 -12.27
CA VAL A 114 10.07 9.96 -11.34
C VAL A 114 9.88 9.27 -10.00
N ASP A 115 10.97 8.71 -9.48
CA ASP A 115 11.01 8.16 -8.12
C ASP A 115 11.01 9.28 -7.08
N GLN A 116 10.15 9.10 -6.10
CA GLN A 116 10.07 9.89 -4.89
C GLN A 116 10.66 9.07 -3.74
N ASP A 117 11.30 9.75 -2.77
CA ASP A 117 11.92 9.09 -1.61
C ASP A 117 10.88 8.52 -0.64
N GLU A 118 9.67 9.09 -0.61
CA GLU A 118 8.58 8.73 0.30
C GLU A 118 7.45 8.01 -0.46
N GLU A 119 6.67 7.16 0.24
CA GLU A 119 5.47 6.53 -0.33
C GLU A 119 4.31 7.53 -0.36
N GLY A 120 3.66 7.67 -1.51
CA GLY A 120 2.52 8.57 -1.71
C GLY A 120 1.16 7.88 -1.55
N HIS A 121 0.12 8.70 -1.41
CA HIS A 121 -1.27 8.28 -1.55
C HIS A 121 -1.51 7.76 -2.96
N CYS A 122 -2.09 6.57 -3.08
CA CYS A 122 -2.46 6.02 -4.38
C CYS A 122 -3.67 6.79 -4.93
N ASN A 123 -3.37 7.78 -5.76
CA ASN A 123 -4.31 8.62 -6.49
C ASN A 123 -4.52 8.07 -7.92
N SER A 124 -5.03 8.91 -8.82
CA SER A 124 -5.22 8.58 -10.24
C SER A 124 -3.91 8.13 -10.93
N GLU A 125 -2.75 8.63 -10.52
CA GLU A 125 -1.45 8.36 -11.15
C GLU A 125 -0.96 6.95 -10.82
N CYS A 126 -0.95 6.60 -9.53
CA CYS A 126 -0.68 5.23 -9.07
C CYS A 126 -1.60 4.21 -9.76
N LYS A 127 -2.90 4.55 -9.93
CA LYS A 127 -3.85 3.71 -10.68
C LYS A 127 -3.58 3.64 -12.18
N THR A 128 -3.03 4.71 -12.74
CA THR A 128 -2.61 4.76 -14.15
C THR A 128 -1.39 3.88 -14.37
N ILE A 129 -0.43 3.89 -13.45
CA ILE A 129 0.74 3.00 -13.47
C ILE A 129 0.30 1.54 -13.28
N GLU A 130 -0.60 1.25 -12.32
CA GLU A 130 -1.17 -0.10 -12.12
C GLU A 130 -1.80 -0.61 -13.42
N ARG A 131 -2.60 0.23 -14.08
CA ARG A 131 -3.25 -0.13 -15.33
C ARG A 131 -2.24 -0.40 -16.45
N ALA A 132 -1.26 0.49 -16.62
CA ALA A 132 -0.20 0.30 -17.59
C ALA A 132 0.62 -0.96 -17.30
N CYS A 133 0.87 -1.25 -16.02
CA CYS A 133 1.58 -2.44 -15.57
C CYS A 133 0.82 -3.70 -15.98
N GLN A 134 -0.47 -3.77 -15.66
CA GLN A 134 -1.33 -4.91 -16.04
C GLN A 134 -1.39 -5.11 -17.57
N GLU A 135 -1.41 -4.02 -18.35
CA GLU A 135 -1.43 -4.11 -19.82
C GLU A 135 -0.07 -4.53 -20.41
N VAL A 136 1.05 -4.19 -19.76
CA VAL A 136 2.39 -4.63 -20.15
C VAL A 136 2.60 -6.09 -19.75
N MET A 137 2.34 -6.42 -18.49
CA MET A 137 2.57 -7.76 -17.93
C MET A 137 1.62 -8.79 -18.54
N GLY A 138 0.32 -8.51 -18.64
CA GLY A 138 -0.65 -9.41 -19.28
C GLY A 138 -0.54 -10.85 -18.78
N TYR A 139 -0.13 -11.76 -19.68
CA TYR A 139 0.12 -13.19 -19.44
C TYR A 139 1.62 -13.56 -19.50
N ALA A 140 2.50 -12.57 -19.45
CA ALA A 140 3.95 -12.74 -19.54
C ALA A 140 4.59 -13.08 -18.18
N ASP A 141 3.84 -13.05 -17.09
CA ASP A 141 4.28 -13.38 -15.73
C ASP A 141 5.03 -14.72 -15.66
N THR A 142 4.46 -15.77 -16.27
CA THR A 142 5.07 -17.11 -16.32
C THR A 142 6.35 -17.14 -17.15
N ASP A 143 6.34 -16.58 -18.37
CA ASP A 143 7.51 -16.51 -19.25
C ASP A 143 8.66 -15.70 -18.62
N VAL A 144 8.32 -14.61 -17.93
CA VAL A 144 9.28 -13.76 -17.22
C VAL A 144 9.87 -14.50 -16.02
N ALA A 145 9.05 -15.21 -15.25
CA ALA A 145 9.53 -16.01 -14.13
C ALA A 145 10.47 -17.13 -14.59
N GLU A 146 10.11 -17.86 -15.66
CA GLU A 146 10.95 -18.91 -16.25
C GLU A 146 12.30 -18.35 -16.71
N PHE A 147 12.27 -17.21 -17.42
CA PHE A 147 13.48 -16.57 -17.92
C PHE A 147 14.42 -16.15 -16.78
N VAL A 148 13.87 -15.56 -15.72
CA VAL A 148 14.64 -15.13 -14.53
C VAL A 148 15.22 -16.33 -13.78
N TYR A 149 14.42 -17.37 -13.57
CA TYR A 149 14.85 -18.58 -12.86
C TYR A 149 15.98 -19.33 -13.60
N THR A 150 15.83 -19.49 -14.92
CA THR A 150 16.74 -20.29 -15.74
C THR A 150 18.01 -19.53 -16.10
N ASN A 151 17.89 -18.28 -16.56
CA ASN A 151 19.01 -17.56 -17.18
C ASN A 151 19.75 -16.65 -16.19
N LYS A 152 19.11 -16.27 -15.07
CA LYS A 152 19.65 -15.27 -14.12
C LYS A 152 20.17 -14.02 -14.85
N PRO A 153 19.30 -13.37 -15.64
CA PRO A 153 19.70 -12.26 -16.50
C PRO A 153 20.18 -11.06 -15.67
N SER A 154 21.03 -10.24 -16.27
CA SER A 154 21.23 -8.88 -15.78
C SER A 154 19.94 -8.06 -15.97
N VAL A 155 19.84 -6.94 -15.25
CA VAL A 155 18.69 -6.02 -15.37
C VAL A 155 18.44 -5.62 -16.82
N ASP A 156 19.47 -5.31 -17.59
CA ASP A 156 19.34 -4.91 -19.00
C ASP A 156 18.87 -6.06 -19.91
N GLN A 157 19.32 -7.29 -19.62
CA GLN A 157 18.85 -8.48 -20.34
C GLN A 157 17.37 -8.73 -20.05
N LEU A 158 16.95 -8.56 -18.79
CA LEU A 158 15.55 -8.69 -18.40
C LEU A 158 14.68 -7.60 -19.03
N ILE A 159 15.12 -6.34 -19.02
CA ILE A 159 14.43 -5.23 -19.71
C ILE A 159 14.26 -5.55 -21.19
N LYS A 160 15.32 -6.01 -21.86
CA LYS A 160 15.25 -6.37 -23.28
C LYS A 160 14.22 -7.48 -23.52
N PHE A 161 14.28 -8.55 -22.74
CA PHE A 161 13.37 -9.68 -22.86
C PHE A 161 11.91 -9.27 -22.61
N VAL A 162 11.63 -8.63 -21.48
CA VAL A 162 10.27 -8.21 -21.11
C VAL A 162 9.75 -7.17 -22.10
N CYS A 163 10.50 -6.11 -22.35
CA CYS A 163 9.96 -4.92 -23.03
C CYS A 163 10.04 -4.92 -24.55
N LYS A 164 10.98 -5.69 -25.13
CA LYS A 164 11.15 -5.78 -26.58
C LYS A 164 10.68 -7.11 -27.13
N ASP A 165 11.02 -8.22 -26.47
CA ASP A 165 10.80 -9.55 -27.02
C ASP A 165 9.38 -10.08 -26.71
N ILE A 166 8.93 -9.99 -25.45
CA ILE A 166 7.63 -10.52 -25.00
C ILE A 166 6.50 -9.49 -25.16
N THR A 167 6.56 -8.39 -24.41
CA THR A 167 5.43 -7.45 -24.27
C THR A 167 5.35 -6.43 -25.41
N LYS A 168 6.47 -6.23 -26.12
CA LYS A 168 6.65 -5.21 -27.18
C LYS A 168 6.26 -3.79 -26.71
N ALA A 169 6.29 -3.54 -25.41
CA ALA A 169 5.93 -2.27 -24.79
C ALA A 169 6.84 -1.12 -25.26
N CYS A 170 8.11 -1.42 -25.57
CA CYS A 170 9.10 -0.47 -26.05
C CYS A 170 9.42 -0.65 -27.56
N ALA A 171 8.48 -1.21 -28.34
CA ALA A 171 8.69 -1.41 -29.77
C ALA A 171 8.60 -0.11 -30.59
N ALA A 172 7.88 0.89 -30.07
CA ALA A 172 7.76 2.22 -30.64
C ALA A 172 8.03 3.28 -29.56
N ASP A 173 8.61 4.41 -29.96
CA ASP A 173 8.81 5.54 -29.05
C ASP A 173 7.45 6.09 -28.58
N PRO A 174 7.34 6.54 -27.31
CA PRO A 174 6.12 7.15 -26.80
C PRO A 174 5.69 8.34 -27.67
N PRO A 175 4.38 8.47 -27.99
CA PRO A 175 3.89 9.62 -28.73
C PRO A 175 4.10 10.92 -27.92
N PRO A 176 4.14 12.10 -28.57
CA PRO A 176 4.19 13.37 -27.85
C PRO A 176 2.86 13.65 -27.14
N VAL A 177 2.94 14.21 -25.93
CA VAL A 177 1.79 14.53 -25.10
C VAL A 177 1.03 15.74 -25.67
N PRO A 178 -0.31 15.67 -25.81
CA PRO A 178 -1.12 16.81 -26.24
C PRO A 178 -1.02 18.00 -25.27
N LYS A 179 -0.89 19.22 -25.80
CA LYS A 179 -0.80 20.46 -25.00
C LYS A 179 -2.08 20.82 -24.25
N ASP A 180 -3.23 20.28 -24.69
CA ASP A 180 -4.54 20.49 -24.08
C ASP A 180 -4.86 19.44 -22.99
N ARG A 181 -3.87 18.61 -22.62
CA ARG A 181 -4.03 17.65 -21.53
C ARG A 181 -4.14 18.40 -20.21
N ILE A 182 -5.05 17.96 -19.35
CA ILE A 182 -5.14 18.43 -17.97
C ILE A 182 -4.01 17.73 -17.18
N PRO A 183 -3.10 18.47 -16.53
CA PRO A 183 -2.04 17.87 -15.72
C PRO A 183 -2.59 16.95 -14.62
N GLY A 184 -1.74 15.99 -14.21
CA GLY A 184 -2.05 15.10 -13.09
C GLY A 184 -2.24 15.85 -11.77
N GLU A 185 -2.88 15.18 -10.81
CA GLU A 185 -2.87 15.66 -9.42
C GLU A 185 -1.45 15.53 -8.88
N PRO A 186 -0.92 16.51 -8.12
CA PRO A 186 0.44 16.42 -7.62
C PRO A 186 0.62 15.24 -6.66
N PHE A 187 1.82 14.68 -6.63
CA PHE A 187 2.20 13.64 -5.67
C PHE A 187 1.91 14.06 -4.23
N ALA A 188 1.10 13.24 -3.54
CA ALA A 188 0.70 13.46 -2.15
C ALA A 188 1.41 12.45 -1.23
N ALA A 189 2.59 12.82 -0.73
CA ALA A 189 3.37 12.00 0.20
C ALA A 189 2.52 11.56 1.41
N LYS A 190 2.59 10.28 1.77
CA LYS A 190 2.03 9.77 3.03
C LYS A 190 3.02 10.06 4.16
N PRO A 191 2.54 10.39 5.36
CA PRO A 191 3.42 10.38 6.52
C PRO A 191 3.96 8.95 6.73
N SER A 192 5.24 8.82 7.05
CA SER A 192 5.95 7.54 7.06
C SER A 192 5.28 6.46 7.94
N LYS A 193 4.69 6.85 9.06
CA LYS A 193 3.98 5.94 9.97
C LYS A 193 2.75 5.31 9.34
N ASP A 194 2.02 6.07 8.51
CA ASP A 194 0.82 5.56 7.85
C ASP A 194 1.21 4.62 6.71
N ALA A 195 2.31 4.92 6.00
CA ALA A 195 2.89 4.03 4.99
C ALA A 195 3.34 2.68 5.59
N GLU A 196 4.07 2.71 6.72
CA GLU A 196 4.49 1.49 7.42
C GLU A 196 3.30 0.66 7.92
N MET A 197 2.28 1.32 8.50
CA MET A 197 1.07 0.64 8.96
C MET A 197 0.32 -0.01 7.79
N GLU A 198 0.14 0.69 6.68
CA GLU A 198 -0.55 0.14 5.50
C GLU A 198 0.21 -1.01 4.86
N LYS A 199 1.55 -0.94 4.85
CA LYS A 199 2.40 -2.05 4.41
C LYS A 199 2.20 -3.30 5.27
N ILE A 200 2.13 -3.14 6.59
CA ILE A 200 1.81 -4.24 7.51
C ILE A 200 0.43 -4.81 7.19
N MET A 201 -0.59 -3.96 6.98
CA MET A 201 -1.95 -4.40 6.67
C MET A 201 -2.00 -5.23 5.37
N ARG A 202 -1.32 -4.79 4.31
CA ARG A 202 -1.24 -5.52 3.02
C ARG A 202 -0.55 -6.88 3.16
N SER A 203 0.51 -6.96 3.97
CA SER A 203 1.18 -8.23 4.23
C SER A 203 0.26 -9.25 4.93
N MET A 204 -0.74 -8.78 5.69
CA MET A 204 -1.73 -9.63 6.37
C MET A 204 -2.87 -10.10 5.45
N GLU A 205 -3.28 -9.30 4.46
CA GLU A 205 -4.35 -9.65 3.51
C GLU A 205 -4.01 -10.85 2.62
N GLY A 206 -2.74 -11.25 2.53
CA GLY A 206 -2.26 -12.39 1.76
C GLY A 206 -2.19 -13.72 2.49
N MET A 207 -2.49 -13.80 3.79
CA MET A 207 -2.30 -15.01 4.59
C MET A 207 -3.52 -15.95 4.53
N PRO A 208 -3.38 -17.22 4.08
CA PRO A 208 -4.50 -18.17 4.05
C PRO A 208 -4.95 -18.48 5.47
N GLY A 209 -6.18 -18.10 5.85
CA GLY A 209 -6.76 -18.49 7.15
C GLY A 209 -7.59 -17.44 7.91
N ALA A 210 -7.71 -16.21 7.44
CA ALA A 210 -8.53 -15.19 8.11
C ALA A 210 -9.54 -14.47 7.18
N PRO A 211 -10.60 -15.15 6.69
CA PRO A 211 -11.54 -14.56 5.72
C PRO A 211 -12.55 -13.56 6.32
N ASN A 212 -12.61 -13.41 7.66
CA ASN A 212 -13.73 -12.72 8.33
C ASN A 212 -13.34 -11.68 9.40
N MET A 213 -12.07 -11.30 9.54
CA MET A 213 -11.71 -10.14 10.37
C MET A 213 -11.91 -8.86 9.56
N LYS A 214 -13.02 -8.16 9.77
CA LYS A 214 -13.19 -6.78 9.31
C LYS A 214 -12.17 -5.93 10.05
N MET A 215 -11.11 -5.51 9.36
CA MET A 215 -10.20 -4.47 9.84
C MET A 215 -10.98 -3.15 9.89
N TYR A 216 -11.30 -2.66 11.08
CA TYR A 216 -11.88 -1.33 11.25
C TYR A 216 -10.78 -0.28 11.14
N SER A 217 -11.01 0.73 10.30
CA SER A 217 -10.09 1.87 10.22
C SER A 217 -10.14 2.66 11.54
N ARG A 218 -9.10 3.44 11.86
CA ARG A 218 -9.04 4.26 13.10
C ARG A 218 -10.28 5.13 13.29
N ASP A 219 -10.87 5.59 12.19
CA ASP A 219 -12.11 6.36 12.20
C ASP A 219 -13.34 5.56 12.62
N ASP A 220 -13.41 4.27 12.30
CA ASP A 220 -14.49 3.39 12.73
C ASP A 220 -14.35 3.00 14.21
N LEU A 221 -13.11 2.81 14.68
CA LEU A 221 -12.79 2.52 16.08
C LEU A 221 -13.11 3.71 17.01
N MET A 222 -12.89 4.94 16.55
CA MET A 222 -13.24 6.13 17.34
C MET A 222 -14.72 6.50 17.26
N LYS A 223 -15.44 6.06 16.21
CA LYS A 223 -16.87 6.32 16.06
C LYS A 223 -17.72 5.35 16.88
N ASN A 224 -17.27 4.12 17.05
CA ASN A 224 -17.89 3.16 17.95
C ASN A 224 -17.35 3.35 19.36
N ASN A 225 -17.88 4.37 20.05
CA ASN A 225 -17.75 4.52 21.49
C ASN A 225 -18.34 3.26 22.15
N PHE A 226 -17.51 2.23 22.38
CA PHE A 226 -17.84 1.10 23.23
C PHE A 226 -17.93 1.63 24.67
N GLY A 227 -19.04 2.31 24.92
CA GLY A 227 -19.46 2.80 26.22
C GLY A 227 -19.66 1.61 27.13
N VAL A 228 -18.82 1.55 28.16
CA VAL A 228 -19.16 0.92 29.43
C VAL A 228 -20.30 1.75 30.02
N ASP A 229 -21.52 1.31 29.78
CA ASP A 229 -22.70 1.61 30.60
C ASP A 229 -23.05 0.23 31.20
N GLY A 230 -22.87 -0.05 32.49
CA GLY A 230 -23.35 0.67 33.66
C GLY A 230 -24.20 -0.34 34.42
N ASP A 231 -23.72 -0.80 35.58
CA ASP A 231 -24.49 -1.62 36.53
C ASP A 231 -25.84 -0.94 36.84
N GLU A 232 -26.92 -1.73 36.85
CA GLU A 232 -28.11 -1.58 37.72
C GLU A 232 -29.08 -2.77 37.52
N ASP A 233 -29.04 -3.65 38.53
CA ASP A 233 -29.95 -4.67 39.10
C ASP A 233 -31.42 -4.85 38.57
N ASP A 234 -31.88 -6.11 38.48
CA ASP A 234 -32.89 -6.73 39.39
C ASP A 234 -33.55 -8.04 38.85
N GLU A 235 -33.31 -9.14 39.59
CA GLU A 235 -34.20 -10.24 40.08
C GLU A 235 -35.26 -10.93 39.18
N ASP A 236 -35.08 -12.25 38.90
CA ASP A 236 -35.85 -13.38 39.48
C ASP A 236 -36.02 -14.65 38.60
N ASP A 237 -36.00 -15.80 39.31
CA ASP A 237 -36.51 -17.17 39.04
C ASP A 237 -35.69 -18.21 38.22
N ASP A 238 -34.81 -18.90 38.94
CA ASP A 238 -34.79 -20.35 39.25
C ASP A 238 -34.96 -21.46 38.17
N GLU A 239 -34.03 -22.42 38.30
CA GLU A 239 -34.06 -23.86 37.90
C GLU A 239 -33.95 -24.25 36.41
N GLU A 240 -32.78 -24.76 36.00
CA GLU A 240 -32.64 -26.17 35.57
C GLU A 240 -31.17 -26.65 35.69
N GLU A 241 -31.01 -27.79 36.35
CA GLU A 241 -29.76 -28.47 36.70
C GLU A 241 -29.06 -29.17 35.52
N ASP A 242 -27.72 -29.16 35.61
CA ASP A 242 -26.79 -30.27 35.40
C ASP A 242 -26.75 -31.04 34.06
N ASN A 243 -25.68 -30.78 33.30
CA ASN A 243 -24.85 -31.86 32.76
C ASN A 243 -23.40 -31.40 32.49
N LEU A 244 -22.57 -31.32 33.54
CA LEU A 244 -21.11 -31.26 33.39
C LEU A 244 -20.45 -32.25 34.38
N PRO A 245 -19.75 -33.29 33.92
CA PRO A 245 -19.22 -34.34 34.80
C PRO A 245 -18.08 -33.83 35.70
N LYS A 246 -18.28 -33.98 37.02
CA LYS A 246 -17.47 -33.48 38.15
C LYS A 246 -16.06 -34.09 38.34
N ASN A 247 -15.46 -34.70 37.30
CA ASN A 247 -14.23 -35.49 37.44
C ASN A 247 -12.94 -34.88 36.83
N LEU A 248 -12.95 -33.64 36.32
CA LEU A 248 -11.74 -33.04 35.74
C LEU A 248 -10.81 -32.35 36.77
N GLY A 249 -11.31 -32.02 37.97
CA GLY A 249 -10.55 -31.26 38.97
C GLY A 249 -9.43 -32.03 39.68
N ASN A 250 -9.54 -33.35 39.80
CA ASN A 250 -8.58 -34.17 40.56
C ASN A 250 -7.37 -34.64 39.73
N ILE A 251 -7.41 -34.50 38.39
CA ILE A 251 -6.31 -34.94 37.51
C ILE A 251 -5.23 -33.86 37.38
N LEU A 252 -5.56 -32.58 37.57
CA LEU A 252 -4.61 -31.46 37.46
C LEU A 252 -3.84 -31.16 38.75
N LYS A 253 -4.31 -31.64 39.92
CA LYS A 253 -3.66 -31.40 41.22
C LYS A 253 -2.54 -32.39 41.59
N ASN A 254 -2.40 -33.51 40.88
CA ASN A 254 -1.40 -34.57 41.20
C ASN A 254 -0.23 -34.69 40.22
N LYS A 255 -0.02 -33.75 39.29
CA LYS A 255 1.18 -33.73 38.43
C LYS A 255 2.11 -32.57 38.77
N GLY A 256 2.93 -32.79 39.79
CA GLY A 256 4.19 -32.08 39.97
C GLY A 256 5.22 -32.39 38.86
N PRO A 257 6.35 -31.66 38.80
CA PRO A 257 7.17 -31.53 37.61
C PRO A 257 8.12 -32.73 37.41
N GLN A 258 7.67 -33.75 36.67
CA GLN A 258 8.53 -34.84 36.18
C GLN A 258 9.19 -34.43 34.85
N LYS A 259 10.21 -33.56 34.92
CA LYS A 259 10.95 -33.06 33.74
C LYS A 259 12.39 -33.56 33.61
N LYS A 260 12.76 -34.67 34.30
CA LYS A 260 14.16 -35.13 34.34
C LYS A 260 14.48 -36.47 33.65
N ASP A 261 13.52 -37.36 33.37
CA ASP A 261 13.86 -38.68 32.82
C ASP A 261 13.74 -38.86 31.30
N LEU A 262 12.95 -38.02 30.61
CA LEU A 262 12.72 -38.21 29.17
C LEU A 262 13.97 -37.97 28.30
N LYS A 263 14.88 -37.09 28.75
CA LYS A 263 16.12 -36.78 28.01
C LYS A 263 17.15 -37.91 28.08
N GLN A 264 17.18 -38.71 29.14
CA GLN A 264 18.12 -39.83 29.25
C GLN A 264 17.69 -41.04 28.42
N GLN A 265 16.38 -41.23 28.24
CA GLN A 265 15.83 -42.33 27.44
C GLN A 265 16.09 -42.14 25.93
N VAL A 266 15.99 -40.90 25.43
CA VAL A 266 16.25 -40.59 24.00
C VAL A 266 17.72 -40.72 23.65
N VAL A 267 18.65 -40.37 24.55
CA VAL A 267 20.10 -40.47 24.29
C VAL A 267 20.58 -41.93 24.24
N LYS A 268 19.90 -42.86 24.93
CA LYS A 268 20.23 -44.29 24.86
C LYS A 268 19.81 -44.92 23.53
N GLN A 269 18.68 -44.52 22.95
CA GLN A 269 18.24 -45.09 21.67
C GLN A 269 19.04 -44.62 20.45
N ILE A 270 19.75 -43.49 20.54
CA ILE A 270 20.57 -42.97 19.43
C ILE A 270 21.94 -43.67 19.35
N LYS A 271 22.38 -44.38 20.41
CA LYS A 271 23.69 -45.05 20.44
C LYS A 271 23.69 -46.51 19.95
N ASP A 272 22.53 -47.11 19.74
CA ASP A 272 22.39 -48.50 19.30
C ASP A 272 21.84 -48.61 17.86
N THR A 273 22.13 -47.64 16.99
CA THR A 273 21.91 -47.72 15.53
C THR A 273 23.18 -47.38 14.77
#